data_AF-A0A091LWU0-F1
#
_entry.id   AF-A0A091LWU0-F1
#
_cell.length_a   1.000
_cell.length_b   1.000
_cell.length_c   1.000
_cell.angle_alpha   90.00
_cell.angle_beta   90.00
_cell.angle_gamma   90.00
#
_symmetry.space_group_name_H-M   'P 1'
#
loop_
_entity.id
_entity.type
_entity.pdbx_description
1 polymer ?
#
loop_
_entity_poly.entity_id
_entity_poly.type
_entity_poly.pdbx_seq_one_letter_code
_entity_poly.pdbx_strand_id
1 'polypeptide(L)'
;RNKKLLSKVMGMHKHSENMNDPLRLSAVLQMYEVLRIHDWENLRSSTVPCLTYKAGSSTIKKLFDACEKDIQQRTTKIFEVLGVPPPNYTMSNNIQGLMQEIRNIFRYSYYENDLDFYRKIIMQAGIDRQSAVQEQFTVKCCKVYCLLLLQEPPVKAVWSIEESSGQYLEHVDKK
;
A
#
# COMPACT_ATOMS: atom_id res chain seq x y z
N ARG A 1 -11.95 -40.94 -1.66
CA ARG A 1 -11.97 -40.07 -2.87
C ARG A 1 -12.60 -38.70 -2.58
N ASN A 2 -13.81 -38.62 -1.99
CA ASN A 2 -14.51 -37.35 -1.71
C ASN A 2 -13.83 -36.44 -0.66
N LYS A 3 -13.24 -36.97 0.41
CA LYS A 3 -12.53 -36.17 1.43
C LYS A 3 -11.32 -35.39 0.89
N LYS A 4 -10.62 -35.95 -0.10
CA LYS A 4 -9.42 -35.35 -0.73
C LYS A 4 -9.80 -34.25 -1.74
N LEU A 5 -10.96 -34.38 -2.38
CA LEU A 5 -11.55 -33.34 -3.21
C LEU A 5 -12.09 -32.19 -2.36
N LEU A 6 -12.79 -32.50 -1.25
CA LEU A 6 -13.22 -31.49 -0.28
C LEU A 6 -12.05 -30.73 0.34
N SER A 7 -10.96 -31.40 0.76
CA SER A 7 -9.79 -30.69 1.31
C SER A 7 -9.10 -29.81 0.27
N LYS A 8 -9.13 -30.19 -1.01
CA LYS A 8 -8.57 -29.41 -2.11
C LYS A 8 -9.44 -28.20 -2.45
N VAL A 9 -10.76 -28.38 -2.53
CA VAL A 9 -11.73 -27.29 -2.76
C VAL A 9 -11.75 -26.32 -1.57
N MET A 10 -11.76 -26.81 -0.33
CA MET A 10 -11.65 -25.97 0.87
C MET A 10 -10.28 -25.30 0.98
N GLY A 11 -9.22 -25.94 0.48
CA GLY A 11 -7.87 -25.33 0.37
C GLY A 11 -7.82 -24.20 -0.66
N MET A 12 -8.58 -24.28 -1.75
CA MET A 12 -8.72 -23.19 -2.73
C MET A 12 -9.54 -22.01 -2.17
N HIS A 13 -10.54 -22.27 -1.32
CA HIS A 13 -11.29 -21.22 -0.64
C HIS A 13 -10.52 -20.54 0.52
N LYS A 14 -9.49 -21.18 1.09
CA LYS A 14 -8.64 -20.56 2.13
C LYS A 14 -7.88 -19.31 1.65
N HIS A 15 -7.82 -19.09 0.34
CA HIS A 15 -7.19 -17.92 -0.28
C HIS A 15 -8.19 -17.07 -1.07
N SER A 16 -9.49 -17.34 -0.94
CA SER A 16 -10.52 -16.51 -1.52
C SER A 16 -10.66 -15.24 -0.70
N GLU A 17 -10.44 -14.10 -1.35
CA GLU A 17 -10.68 -12.81 -0.73
C GLU A 17 -12.17 -12.57 -0.51
N ASN A 18 -12.50 -11.72 0.47
CA ASN A 18 -13.84 -11.19 0.60
C ASN A 18 -14.08 -10.16 -0.51
N MET A 19 -14.88 -10.52 -1.53
CA MET A 19 -15.18 -9.64 -2.66
C MET A 19 -15.96 -8.38 -2.27
N ASN A 20 -16.57 -8.35 -1.08
CA ASN A 20 -17.23 -7.16 -0.54
C ASN A 20 -16.27 -6.23 0.21
N ASP A 21 -15.04 -6.67 0.50
CA ASP A 21 -14.01 -5.81 1.12
C ASP A 21 -13.35 -4.95 0.03
N PRO A 22 -13.51 -3.61 0.05
CA PRO A 22 -12.83 -2.72 -0.89
C PRO A 22 -11.32 -2.66 -0.65
N LEU A 23 -10.84 -3.15 0.49
CA LEU A 23 -9.44 -3.14 0.91
C LEU A 23 -8.73 -4.48 0.69
N ARG A 24 -9.40 -5.46 0.07
CA ARG A 24 -8.78 -6.75 -0.29
C ARG A 24 -7.53 -6.52 -1.13
N LEU A 25 -6.58 -7.44 -1.07
CA LEU A 25 -5.30 -7.36 -1.77
C LEU A 25 -5.48 -7.11 -3.27
N SER A 26 -6.39 -7.82 -3.96
CA SER A 26 -6.61 -7.59 -5.40
C SER A 26 -7.04 -6.15 -5.73
N ALA A 27 -7.92 -5.57 -4.90
CA ALA A 27 -8.38 -4.20 -5.08
C ALA A 27 -7.25 -3.20 -4.81
N VAL A 28 -6.46 -3.41 -3.76
CA VAL A 28 -5.32 -2.55 -3.43
C VAL A 28 -4.22 -2.63 -4.49
N LEU A 29 -3.95 -3.82 -5.04
CA LEU A 29 -3.01 -3.99 -6.17
C LEU A 29 -3.51 -3.26 -7.42
N GLN A 30 -4.81 -3.28 -7.69
CA GLN A 30 -5.38 -2.51 -8.80
C GLN A 30 -5.24 -1.00 -8.57
N MET A 31 -5.45 -0.51 -7.33
CA MET A 31 -5.21 0.89 -6.99
C MET A 31 -3.74 1.28 -7.21
N TYR A 32 -2.80 0.38 -6.88
CA TYR A 32 -1.37 0.59 -7.13
C TYR A 32 -1.04 0.65 -8.61
N GLU A 33 -1.64 -0.20 -9.43
CA GLU A 33 -1.39 -0.17 -10.87
C GLU A 33 -1.94 1.11 -11.52
N VAL A 34 -3.13 1.54 -11.13
CA VAL A 34 -3.71 2.82 -11.57
C VAL A 34 -2.82 3.99 -11.15
N LEU A 35 -2.30 3.96 -9.92
CA LEU A 35 -1.37 4.97 -9.43
C LEU A 35 -0.08 5.01 -10.26
N ARG A 36 0.49 3.84 -10.56
CA ARG A 36 1.78 3.67 -11.25
C ARG A 36 1.73 4.03 -12.72
N ILE A 37 0.64 3.68 -13.41
CA ILE A 37 0.51 3.87 -14.85
C ILE A 37 -0.19 5.20 -15.15
N HIS A 38 -1.38 5.42 -14.59
CA HIS A 38 -2.23 6.54 -14.98
C HIS A 38 -1.93 7.80 -14.18
N ASP A 39 -2.00 7.74 -12.85
CA ASP A 39 -1.82 8.94 -12.02
C ASP A 39 -0.39 9.50 -12.12
N TRP A 40 0.61 8.63 -12.24
CA TRP A 40 1.98 9.03 -12.51
C TRP A 40 2.13 9.78 -13.85
N GLU A 41 1.48 9.29 -14.91
CA GLU A 41 1.54 9.94 -16.22
C GLU A 41 0.89 11.33 -16.20
N ASN A 42 -0.25 11.44 -15.52
CA ASN A 42 -0.94 12.70 -15.33
C ASN A 42 -0.08 13.70 -14.54
N LEU A 43 0.61 13.27 -13.49
CA LEU A 43 1.54 14.12 -12.75
C LEU A 43 2.71 14.59 -13.62
N ARG A 44 3.31 13.66 -14.36
CA ARG A 44 4.48 13.90 -15.20
C ARG A 44 4.20 14.92 -16.30
N SER A 45 3.07 14.74 -16.99
CA SER A 45 2.63 15.62 -18.09
C SER A 45 2.13 16.99 -17.63
N SER A 46 1.60 17.12 -16.41
CA SER A 46 1.10 18.39 -15.86
C SER A 46 2.18 19.26 -15.21
N THR A 47 3.38 18.72 -14.96
CA THR A 47 4.50 19.48 -14.39
C THR A 47 5.32 20.13 -15.51
N VAL A 48 5.65 21.41 -15.40
CA VAL A 48 6.53 22.12 -16.36
C VAL A 48 7.75 22.70 -15.62
N PRO A 49 8.99 22.32 -16.01
CA PRO A 49 9.32 21.25 -16.94
C PRO A 49 8.86 19.87 -16.42
N CYS A 50 8.65 18.94 -17.35
CA CYS A 50 8.18 17.58 -17.06
C CYS A 50 9.04 16.91 -15.97
N LEU A 51 8.38 16.30 -14.98
CA LEU A 51 9.06 15.64 -13.87
C LEU A 51 9.85 14.43 -14.40
N THR A 52 11.17 14.46 -14.22
CA THR A 52 12.02 13.33 -14.64
C THR A 52 11.69 12.08 -13.83
N TYR A 53 11.80 10.91 -14.46
CA TYR A 53 11.58 9.63 -13.79
C TYR A 53 12.47 9.46 -12.56
N LYS A 54 13.75 9.84 -12.65
CA LYS A 54 14.71 9.76 -11.53
C LYS A 54 14.27 10.60 -10.34
N ALA A 55 13.84 11.84 -10.58
CA ALA A 55 13.38 12.74 -9.51
C ALA A 55 12.06 12.23 -8.89
N GLY A 56 11.13 11.76 -9.73
CA GLY A 56 9.87 11.17 -9.28
C GLY A 56 10.05 9.92 -8.45
N SER A 57 10.78 8.94 -8.97
CA SER A 57 11.09 7.68 -8.28
C SER A 57 11.79 7.95 -6.94
N SER A 58 12.75 8.87 -6.90
CA SER A 58 13.40 9.27 -5.65
C SER A 58 12.42 9.87 -4.64
N THR A 59 11.45 10.67 -5.10
CA THR A 59 10.42 11.27 -4.24
C THR A 59 9.48 10.21 -3.70
N ILE A 60 9.04 9.28 -4.55
CA ILE A 60 8.15 8.19 -4.17
C ILE A 60 8.83 7.25 -3.18
N LYS A 61 10.11 6.95 -3.36
CA LYS A 61 10.88 6.18 -2.37
C LYS A 61 10.88 6.84 -0.99
N LYS A 62 11.08 8.16 -0.91
CA LYS A 62 11.00 8.89 0.37
C LYS A 62 9.60 8.81 0.99
N LEU A 63 8.55 8.88 0.17
CA LEU A 63 7.17 8.69 0.63
C LEU A 63 6.95 7.29 1.20
N PHE A 64 7.46 6.26 0.52
CA PHE A 64 7.37 4.88 0.98
C PHE A 64 8.08 4.68 2.31
N ASP A 65 9.31 5.19 2.43
CA ASP A 65 10.08 5.15 3.68
C ASP A 65 9.32 5.86 4.84
N ALA A 66 8.69 7.00 4.56
CA ALA A 66 7.89 7.73 5.54
C ALA A 66 6.61 6.96 5.95
N CYS A 67 5.95 6.27 5.02
CA CYS A 67 4.79 5.43 5.31
C CYS A 67 5.17 4.23 6.19
N GLU A 68 6.27 3.53 5.87
CA GLU A 68 6.78 2.44 6.70
C GLU A 68 7.05 2.92 8.13
N LYS A 69 7.72 4.07 8.26
CA LYS A 69 8.03 4.68 9.54
C LYS A 69 6.79 5.09 10.33
N ASP A 70 5.79 5.68 9.68
CA ASP A 70 4.54 6.10 10.33
C ASP A 70 3.76 4.88 10.88
N ILE A 71 3.61 3.82 10.09
CA ILE A 71 2.97 2.57 10.54
C ILE A 71 3.75 1.95 11.71
N GLN A 72 5.09 1.89 11.61
CA GLN A 72 5.93 1.37 12.68
C GLN A 72 5.78 2.19 13.97
N GLN A 73 5.81 3.52 13.88
CA GLN A 73 5.65 4.41 15.03
C GLN A 73 4.28 4.27 15.68
N ARG A 74 3.20 4.19 14.89
CA ARG A 74 1.85 4.00 15.41
C ARG A 74 1.67 2.65 16.07
N THR A 75 2.19 1.59 15.46
CA THR A 75 2.19 0.24 16.05
C THR A 75 2.93 0.26 17.40
N THR A 76 4.11 0.87 17.43
CA THR A 76 4.93 0.96 18.66
C THR A 76 4.19 1.71 19.76
N LYS A 77 3.57 2.85 19.45
CA LYS A 77 2.76 3.61 20.42
C LYS A 77 1.58 2.81 20.96
N ILE A 78 0.91 2.02 20.12
CA ILE A 78 -0.18 1.14 20.59
C ILE A 78 0.37 0.09 21.56
N PHE A 79 1.49 -0.53 21.24
CA PHE A 79 2.12 -1.49 22.15
C PHE A 79 2.56 -0.88 23.47
N GLU A 80 3.13 0.32 23.45
CA GLU A 80 3.47 1.07 24.66
C GLU A 80 2.24 1.30 25.54
N VAL A 81 1.13 1.75 24.95
CA VAL A 81 -0.15 1.97 25.68
C VAL A 81 -0.72 0.67 26.23
N LEU A 82 -0.58 -0.44 25.50
CA LEU A 82 -1.05 -1.77 25.93
C LEU A 82 -0.07 -2.49 26.87
N GLY A 83 1.09 -1.91 27.19
CA GLY A 83 2.13 -2.55 27.99
C GLY A 83 2.77 -3.78 27.33
N VAL A 84 2.67 -3.89 26.01
CA VAL A 84 3.22 -5.00 25.23
C VAL A 84 4.67 -4.69 24.88
N PRO A 85 5.63 -5.59 25.15
CA PRO A 85 7.02 -5.39 24.76
C PRO A 85 7.15 -5.30 23.23
N PRO A 86 8.16 -4.58 22.72
CA PRO A 86 8.36 -4.44 21.28
C PRO A 86 8.41 -5.79 20.56
N PRO A 87 7.92 -5.87 19.31
CA PRO A 87 7.75 -7.12 18.56
C PRO A 87 9.06 -7.87 18.26
N ASN A 88 10.22 -7.32 18.64
CA ASN A 88 11.52 -7.99 18.55
C ASN A 88 11.69 -9.11 19.60
N TYR A 89 10.79 -9.22 20.58
CA TYR A 89 10.70 -10.36 21.49
C TYR A 89 9.87 -11.49 20.90
N THR A 90 10.20 -12.74 21.26
CA THR A 90 9.57 -13.98 20.77
C THR A 90 8.04 -13.85 20.69
N MET A 91 7.52 -13.76 19.46
CA MET A 91 6.12 -13.42 19.21
C MET A 91 5.23 -14.60 19.62
N SER A 92 4.48 -14.44 20.70
CA SER A 92 3.47 -15.43 21.08
C SER A 92 2.25 -15.36 20.16
N ASN A 93 1.46 -16.44 20.09
CA ASN A 93 0.23 -16.48 19.29
C ASN A 93 -0.72 -15.32 19.62
N ASN A 94 -0.74 -14.86 20.88
CA ASN A 94 -1.56 -13.73 21.32
C ASN A 94 -1.09 -12.40 20.71
N ILE A 95 0.24 -12.20 20.63
CA ILE A 95 0.83 -10.99 20.03
C ILE A 95 0.61 -11.00 18.51
N GLN A 96 0.64 -12.18 17.87
CA GLN A 96 0.31 -12.30 16.45
C GLN A 96 -1.16 -11.94 16.17
N GLY A 97 -2.09 -12.43 17.00
CA GLY A 97 -3.50 -12.05 16.91
C GLY A 97 -3.73 -10.55 17.10
N LEU A 98 -3.08 -9.94 18.09
CA LEU A 98 -3.15 -8.49 18.33
C LEU A 98 -2.58 -7.69 17.15
N MET A 99 -1.48 -8.14 16.55
CA MET A 99 -0.93 -7.48 15.35
C MET A 99 -1.91 -7.52 14.17
N GLN A 100 -2.67 -8.60 14.04
CA GLN A 100 -3.67 -8.70 12.99
C GLN A 100 -4.82 -7.72 13.21
N GLU A 101 -5.27 -7.56 14.46
CA GLU A 101 -6.28 -6.56 14.82
C GLU A 101 -5.79 -5.13 14.58
N ILE A 102 -4.56 -4.82 15.00
CA ILE A 102 -3.93 -3.50 14.76
C ILE A 102 -3.88 -3.21 13.25
N ARG A 103 -3.46 -4.18 12.43
CA ARG A 103 -3.44 -4.03 10.97
C ARG A 103 -4.82 -3.77 10.39
N ASN A 104 -5.84 -4.51 10.83
CA ASN A 104 -7.20 -4.30 10.37
C ASN A 104 -7.70 -2.89 10.71
N ILE A 105 -7.47 -2.44 11.95
CA ILE A 105 -7.80 -1.05 12.36
C ILE A 105 -7.08 -0.04 11.48
N PHE A 106 -5.78 -0.25 11.24
CA PHE A 106 -5.01 0.61 10.35
C PHE A 106 -5.55 0.58 8.93
N ARG A 107 -5.90 -0.56 8.34
CA ARG A 107 -6.44 -0.64 6.97
C ARG A 107 -7.63 0.29 6.81
N TYR A 108 -8.58 0.25 7.74
CA TYR A 108 -9.73 1.16 7.72
C TYR A 108 -9.32 2.62 7.97
N SER A 109 -8.44 2.87 8.93
CA SER A 109 -7.94 4.21 9.22
C SER A 109 -7.28 4.84 7.99
N TYR A 110 -6.30 4.18 7.38
CA TYR A 110 -5.63 4.62 6.14
C TYR A 110 -6.52 4.53 4.90
N TYR A 111 -7.77 4.09 5.01
CA TYR A 111 -8.71 4.18 3.90
C TYR A 111 -9.65 5.39 4.03
N GLU A 112 -10.15 5.65 5.23
CA GLU A 112 -11.15 6.68 5.51
C GLU A 112 -10.54 8.04 5.88
N ASN A 113 -9.25 8.09 6.25
CA ASN A 113 -8.62 9.34 6.68
C ASN A 113 -8.60 10.42 5.58
N ASP A 114 -8.60 11.66 6.05
CA ASP A 114 -8.59 12.86 5.23
C ASP A 114 -7.19 13.27 4.76
N LEU A 115 -7.14 14.39 4.03
CA LEU A 115 -5.93 14.98 3.50
C LEU A 115 -4.90 15.34 4.59
N ASP A 116 -5.35 15.86 5.74
CA ASP A 116 -4.48 16.36 6.80
C ASP A 116 -3.74 15.24 7.52
N PHE A 117 -4.32 14.05 7.57
CA PHE A 117 -3.63 12.84 8.00
C PHE A 117 -2.38 12.57 7.13
N TYR A 118 -2.53 12.58 5.82
CA TYR A 118 -1.43 12.26 4.89
C TYR A 118 -0.40 13.38 4.78
N ARG A 119 -0.81 14.64 4.91
CA ARG A 119 0.12 15.78 4.96
C ARG A 119 1.20 15.59 6.01
N LYS A 120 0.86 15.06 7.19
CA LYS A 120 1.85 14.77 8.24
C LYS A 120 2.91 13.76 7.79
N ILE A 121 2.50 12.71 7.07
CA ILE A 121 3.41 11.69 6.52
C ILE A 121 4.29 12.30 5.42
N ILE A 122 3.68 13.08 4.52
CA ILE A 122 4.37 13.74 3.40
C ILE A 122 5.41 14.75 3.91
N MET A 123 5.07 15.53 4.94
CA MET A 123 6.02 16.45 5.59
C MET A 123 7.20 15.68 6.23
N GLN A 124 6.95 14.51 6.84
CA GLN A 124 8.03 13.67 7.37
C GLN A 124 8.95 13.13 6.27
N ALA A 125 8.45 12.97 5.05
CA ALA A 125 9.27 12.62 3.87
C ALA A 125 10.13 13.79 3.37
N GLY A 126 10.01 14.98 3.96
CA GLY A 126 10.72 16.19 3.55
C GLY A 126 10.19 16.76 2.24
N ILE A 127 8.87 16.65 2.01
CA ILE A 127 8.21 17.21 0.83
C ILE A 127 7.19 18.24 1.32
N ASP A 128 7.53 19.51 1.12
CA ASP A 128 6.95 20.65 1.85
C ASP A 128 6.35 21.71 0.91
N ARG A 129 6.61 21.64 -0.40
CA ARG A 129 5.99 22.50 -1.42
C ARG A 129 5.55 21.69 -2.62
N GLN A 130 4.24 21.60 -2.80
CA GLN A 130 3.63 20.84 -3.88
C GLN A 130 2.58 21.69 -4.60
N SER A 131 2.49 21.53 -5.91
CA SER A 131 1.29 21.96 -6.64
C SER A 131 0.08 21.11 -6.19
N ALA A 132 -1.14 21.58 -6.43
CA ALA A 132 -2.34 20.82 -6.10
C ALA A 132 -2.35 19.41 -6.73
N VAL A 133 -1.82 19.28 -7.95
CA VAL A 133 -1.71 17.99 -8.65
C VAL A 133 -0.67 17.07 -7.97
N GLN A 134 0.47 17.63 -7.56
CA GLN A 134 1.48 16.90 -6.79
C GLN A 134 0.94 16.45 -5.43
N GLU A 135 0.18 17.30 -4.75
CA GLU A 135 -0.44 16.98 -3.46
C GLU A 135 -1.42 15.82 -3.60
N GLN A 136 -2.33 15.87 -4.57
CA GLN A 136 -3.25 14.78 -4.84
C GLN A 136 -2.53 13.46 -5.15
N PHE A 137 -1.49 13.52 -5.99
CA PHE A 137 -0.69 12.34 -6.32
C PHE A 137 0.02 11.76 -5.09
N THR A 138 0.71 12.60 -4.30
CA THR A 138 1.48 12.11 -3.15
C THR A 138 0.60 11.56 -2.05
N VAL A 139 -0.59 12.15 -1.84
CA VAL A 139 -1.60 11.63 -0.90
C VAL A 139 -2.10 10.26 -1.35
N LYS A 140 -2.48 10.11 -2.62
CA LYS A 140 -2.86 8.80 -3.17
C LYS A 140 -1.72 7.79 -3.05
N CYS A 141 -0.49 8.22 -3.31
CA CYS A 141 0.71 7.38 -3.20
C CYS A 141 0.90 6.85 -1.78
N CYS A 142 0.87 7.72 -0.77
CA CYS A 142 0.92 7.31 0.62
C CYS A 142 -0.23 6.37 0.99
N LYS A 143 -1.46 6.71 0.61
CA LYS A 143 -2.65 5.92 0.89
C LYS A 143 -2.50 4.49 0.37
N VAL A 144 -2.24 4.34 -0.92
CA VAL A 144 -2.12 3.03 -1.56
C VAL A 144 -0.96 2.22 -0.98
N TYR A 145 0.19 2.86 -0.76
CA TYR A 145 1.35 2.16 -0.22
C TYR A 145 1.13 1.69 1.23
N CYS A 146 0.50 2.51 2.08
CA CYS A 146 0.10 2.08 3.41
C CYS A 146 -0.84 0.88 3.35
N LEU A 147 -1.84 0.90 2.46
CA LEU A 147 -2.77 -0.21 2.29
C LEU A 147 -2.09 -1.50 1.82
N LEU A 148 -1.03 -1.41 1.02
CA LEU A 148 -0.20 -2.55 0.59
C LEU A 148 0.60 -3.14 1.76
N LEU A 149 1.24 -2.29 2.57
CA LEU A 149 2.01 -2.72 3.74
C LEU A 149 1.15 -3.40 4.81
N LEU A 150 -0.13 -3.03 4.87
CA LEU A 150 -1.07 -3.56 5.86
C LEU A 150 -1.75 -4.87 5.41
N GLN A 151 -1.45 -5.38 4.22
CA GLN A 151 -1.92 -6.69 3.77
C GLN A 151 -1.29 -7.84 4.57
N GLU A 152 -1.84 -9.04 4.39
CA GLU A 152 -1.32 -10.28 4.97
C GLU A 152 -1.03 -11.31 3.86
N PRO A 153 0.27 -11.59 3.56
CA PRO A 153 1.46 -10.92 4.09
C PRO A 153 1.59 -9.45 3.60
N PRO A 154 2.38 -8.60 4.30
CA PRO A 154 2.70 -7.24 3.83
C PRO A 154 3.26 -7.24 2.41
N VAL A 155 2.78 -6.33 1.58
CA VAL A 155 3.32 -6.12 0.23
C VAL A 155 4.21 -4.88 0.24
N LYS A 156 5.52 -5.09 0.14
CA LYS A 156 6.50 -4.01 -0.08
C LYS A 156 6.64 -3.76 -1.57
N ALA A 157 5.85 -2.83 -2.09
CA ALA A 157 5.96 -2.45 -3.49
C ALA A 157 7.28 -1.70 -3.77
N VAL A 158 7.87 -2.02 -4.92
CA VAL A 158 9.01 -1.28 -5.47
C VAL A 158 8.49 -0.42 -6.61
N TRP A 159 8.90 0.85 -6.64
CA TRP A 159 8.54 1.77 -7.72
C TRP A 159 9.45 1.57 -8.93
N SER A 160 9.10 0.59 -9.79
CA SER A 160 9.74 0.33 -11.08
C SER A 160 8.74 0.55 -12.22
N ILE A 161 9.09 1.40 -13.19
CA ILE A 161 8.29 1.62 -14.42
C ILE A 161 8.79 0.76 -15.59
N GLU A 162 10.01 0.21 -15.51
CA GLU A 162 10.60 -0.62 -16.58
C GLU A 162 9.78 -1.89 -16.89
N GLU A 163 8.98 -2.39 -15.95
CA GLU A 163 8.08 -3.54 -16.18
C GLU A 163 6.80 -3.19 -16.94
N SER A 164 6.41 -1.91 -16.96
CA SER A 164 5.13 -1.47 -17.54
C SER A 164 5.17 -1.25 -19.06
N SER A 165 6.35 -1.22 -19.68
CA SER A 165 6.48 -1.02 -21.13
C SER A 165 6.31 -2.29 -21.97
N GLY A 166 6.09 -3.47 -21.36
CA GLY A 166 6.22 -4.75 -22.07
C GLY A 166 5.03 -5.71 -22.08
N GLN A 167 3.99 -5.54 -21.24
CA GLN A 167 3.02 -6.63 -21.02
C GLN A 167 1.54 -6.33 -21.32
N TYR A 168 1.16 -5.09 -21.62
CA TYR A 168 -0.25 -4.74 -21.89
C TYR A 168 -0.63 -4.59 -23.38
N LEU A 169 0.27 -4.90 -24.32
CA LEU A 169 -0.01 -4.78 -25.76
C LEU A 169 -0.29 -6.11 -26.50
N GLU A 170 -0.22 -7.28 -25.85
CA GLU A 170 -0.39 -8.57 -26.56
C GLU A 170 -1.80 -9.18 -26.58
N HIS A 171 -2.83 -8.51 -26.02
CA HIS A 171 -4.19 -9.07 -25.98
C HIS A 171 -5.31 -8.19 -26.55
N VAL A 172 -4.99 -7.31 -27.50
CA VAL A 172 -6.03 -6.67 -28.34
C VAL A 172 -5.57 -6.63 -29.80
N ASP A 173 -5.60 -7.78 -30.47
CA ASP A 173 -6.21 -7.95 -31.80
C ASP A 173 -5.88 -9.35 -32.34
N LYS A 174 -6.85 -10.25 -32.27
CA LYS A 174 -7.02 -11.29 -33.28
C LYS A 174 -8.50 -11.33 -33.63
N LYS A 175 -8.86 -10.55 -34.65
CA LYS A 175 -9.99 -10.84 -35.52
C LYS A 175 -9.82 -12.21 -36.17
#